data_AF-A0AAN6WHJ6-F1
#
_entry.id   AF-A0AAN6WHJ6-F1
#
_cell.length_a   1.000
_cell.length_b   1.000
_cell.length_c   1.000
_cell.angle_alpha   90.00
_cell.angle_beta   90.00
_cell.angle_gamma   90.00
#
_symmetry.space_group_name_H-M   'P 1'
#
loop_
_entity.id
_entity.type
_entity.pdbx_description
1 polymer ?
#
loop_
_entity_poly.entity_id
_entity_poly.type
_entity_poly.pdbx_seq_one_letter_code
_entity_poly.pdbx_strand_id
1 'polypeptide(L)'
;MLLIERGSPLRLTPHEPGQFHVTALEAAIAHGKVDLVAYLLARYRQNPADEDNSPGPVQADTYAPVHYLALCFNFDAVSSIVKQLQEVGVELDVRSRTSDPSERATPLLLACKMGNFTAARALLEAGANTALKLGTRNCLELALAARRTGWTYWRQTEHQWAQERLTLVDTLAKMGVPGSEAAVSLAAANGLAAESKVLLDYQSFDFDVNKSPAEGALPALPQAARKGVAPEILTMLLDAGANVNATGPDGKTALIHAVQNHPDLATITTLVAAGADLNVADFEDQTALHYTLFRPDPCGCVQEYVHTEPQTQMIRSERFSSGLVVTRAYDPVPRDKYTPQPTLA
;
A
#
# COMPACT_ATOMS: atom_id res chain seq x y z
N MET A 1 36.64 -6.42 14.18
CA MET A 1 37.44 -5.66 15.17
C MET A 1 38.93 -5.90 14.94
N LEU A 2 39.46 -7.12 15.15
CA LEU A 2 40.89 -7.43 14.94
C LEU A 2 41.46 -6.96 13.58
N LEU A 3 40.73 -7.17 12.48
CA LEU A 3 41.15 -6.69 11.15
C LEU A 3 41.30 -5.16 11.09
N ILE A 4 40.37 -4.42 11.71
CA ILE A 4 40.40 -2.96 11.79
C ILE A 4 41.59 -2.49 12.63
N GLU A 5 41.88 -3.16 13.75
CA GLU A 5 43.06 -2.89 14.58
C GLU A 5 44.37 -3.14 13.83
N ARG A 6 44.37 -4.09 12.88
CA ARG A 6 45.50 -4.38 11.99
C ARG A 6 45.56 -3.48 10.75
N GLY A 7 44.73 -2.43 10.69
CA GLY A 7 44.77 -1.42 9.62
C GLY A 7 43.95 -1.78 8.38
N SER A 8 43.00 -2.71 8.46
CA SER A 8 42.03 -2.90 7.38
C SER A 8 41.21 -1.61 7.16
N PRO A 9 40.95 -1.23 5.89
CA PRO A 9 40.20 -0.02 5.58
C PRO A 9 38.76 -0.14 6.06
N LEU A 10 38.20 0.99 6.52
CA LEU A 10 36.80 1.07 6.91
C LEU A 10 35.88 1.32 5.72
N ARG A 11 36.43 1.78 4.59
CA ARG A 11 35.72 1.83 3.31
C ARG A 11 35.76 0.46 2.63
N LEU A 12 34.59 -0.10 2.33
CA LEU A 12 34.46 -1.47 1.78
C LEU A 12 34.35 -1.51 0.25
N THR A 13 33.95 -0.41 -0.39
CA THR A 13 33.86 -0.30 -1.85
C THR A 13 34.80 0.79 -2.40
N PRO A 14 35.38 0.59 -3.60
CA PRO A 14 36.31 1.55 -4.20
C PRO A 14 35.65 2.88 -4.58
N HIS A 15 36.48 3.92 -4.73
CA HIS A 15 36.04 5.27 -5.06
C HIS A 15 35.84 5.44 -6.57
N GLU A 16 34.80 4.82 -7.12
CA GLU A 16 34.41 5.00 -8.52
C GLU A 16 33.17 5.91 -8.64
N PRO A 17 33.19 6.94 -9.51
CA PRO A 17 32.02 7.77 -9.78
C PRO A 17 30.83 6.91 -10.20
N GLY A 18 29.71 7.03 -9.48
CA GLY A 18 28.47 6.29 -9.77
C GLY A 18 28.37 4.90 -9.12
N GLN A 19 29.35 4.47 -8.31
CA GLN A 19 29.22 3.25 -7.49
C GLN A 19 28.69 3.55 -6.09
N PHE A 20 27.93 2.61 -5.51
CA PHE A 20 27.46 2.70 -4.13
C PHE A 20 28.65 2.61 -3.16
N HIS A 21 28.88 3.68 -2.42
CA HIS A 21 29.85 3.70 -1.33
C HIS A 21 29.27 3.03 -0.09
N VAL A 22 29.97 2.04 0.45
CA VAL A 22 29.59 1.37 1.70
C VAL A 22 30.76 1.39 2.66
N THR A 23 30.56 1.97 3.84
CA THR A 23 31.49 1.95 4.96
C THR A 23 31.22 0.74 5.87
N ALA A 24 32.21 0.40 6.70
CA ALA A 24 32.09 -0.63 7.71
C ALA A 24 30.99 -0.29 8.73
N LEU A 25 30.76 1.00 9.02
CA LEU A 25 29.70 1.45 9.92
C LEU A 25 28.32 1.22 9.30
N GLU A 26 28.13 1.61 8.04
CA GLU A 26 26.87 1.38 7.30
C GLU A 26 26.54 -0.11 7.19
N ALA A 27 27.54 -0.93 6.84
CA ALA A 27 27.37 -2.38 6.77
C ALA A 27 27.07 -2.99 8.15
N ALA A 28 27.71 -2.51 9.22
CA ALA A 28 27.46 -2.96 10.58
C ALA A 28 26.04 -2.63 11.05
N ILE A 29 25.54 -1.42 10.73
CA ILE A 29 24.17 -1.01 11.02
C ILE A 29 23.17 -1.86 10.23
N ALA A 30 23.37 -2.02 8.91
CA ALA A 30 22.49 -2.83 8.07
C ALA A 30 22.40 -4.29 8.53
N HIS A 31 23.48 -4.86 9.06
CA HIS A 31 23.45 -6.24 9.60
C HIS A 31 23.13 -6.31 11.11
N GLY A 32 22.82 -5.17 11.72
CA GLY A 32 22.56 -4.99 13.15
C GLY A 32 23.61 -5.62 14.06
N LYS A 33 24.89 -5.35 13.77
CA LYS A 33 26.05 -5.78 14.55
C LYS A 33 26.33 -4.77 15.67
N VAL A 34 25.51 -4.82 16.73
CA VAL A 34 25.51 -3.86 17.86
C VAL A 34 26.93 -3.58 18.40
N ASP A 35 27.72 -4.61 18.68
CA ASP A 35 29.06 -4.43 19.25
C ASP A 35 30.04 -3.79 18.27
N LEU A 36 29.91 -4.11 16.98
CA LEU A 36 30.75 -3.51 15.94
C LEU A 36 30.38 -2.04 15.71
N VAL A 37 29.09 -1.70 15.76
CA VAL A 37 28.63 -0.31 15.71
C VAL A 37 29.19 0.47 16.90
N ALA A 38 29.04 -0.04 18.12
CA ALA A 38 29.60 0.58 19.32
C ALA A 38 31.11 0.83 19.20
N TYR A 39 31.85 -0.18 18.73
CA TYR A 39 33.29 -0.08 18.52
C TYR A 39 33.68 1.00 17.51
N LEU A 40 33.00 1.05 16.35
CA LEU A 40 33.26 2.04 15.30
C LEU A 40 32.92 3.47 15.75
N LEU A 41 31.80 3.65 16.46
CA LEU A 41 31.41 4.93 17.02
C LEU A 41 32.36 5.41 18.13
N ALA A 42 32.86 4.50 18.98
CA ALA A 42 33.87 4.83 19.97
C ALA A 42 35.18 5.28 19.30
N ARG A 43 35.59 4.63 18.21
CA ARG A 43 36.74 5.05 17.40
C ARG A 43 36.50 6.43 16.76
N TYR A 44 35.30 6.72 16.27
CA TYR A 44 34.96 8.04 15.72
C TYR A 44 35.09 9.15 16.78
N ARG A 45 34.61 8.91 18.01
CA ARG A 45 34.79 9.87 19.12
C ARG A 45 36.26 10.19 19.42
N GLN A 46 37.16 9.23 19.21
CA GLN A 46 38.61 9.42 19.40
C GLN A 46 39.26 10.16 18.23
N ASN A 47 38.72 10.01 17.01
CA ASN A 47 39.23 10.66 15.80
C ASN A 47 38.09 11.11 14.86
N PRO A 48 37.43 12.26 15.14
CA PRO A 48 36.29 12.73 14.34
C PRO A 48 36.65 13.14 12.90
N ALA A 49 37.94 13.31 12.60
CA ALA A 49 38.44 13.66 11.27
C ALA A 49 38.52 12.45 10.33
N ASP A 50 38.30 11.22 10.82
CA ASP A 50 38.25 10.01 10.00
C ASP A 50 36.93 9.95 9.21
N GLU A 51 36.95 10.49 8.00
CA GLU A 51 35.76 10.56 7.12
C GLU A 51 35.16 9.19 6.82
N ASP A 52 35.99 8.14 6.69
CA ASP A 52 35.54 6.77 6.41
C ASP A 52 34.81 6.11 7.60
N ASN A 53 34.97 6.69 8.80
CA ASN A 53 34.29 6.27 10.02
C ASN A 53 33.22 7.28 10.49
N SER A 54 32.94 8.31 9.69
CA SER A 54 31.97 9.34 10.04
C SER A 54 30.55 8.74 10.16
N PRO A 55 29.80 9.07 11.21
CA PRO A 55 28.38 8.72 11.31
C PRO A 55 27.50 9.67 10.48
N GLY A 56 28.09 10.74 9.92
CA GLY A 56 27.44 11.67 9.00
C GLY A 56 27.59 11.25 7.53
N PRO A 57 26.93 11.95 6.61
CA PRO A 57 26.99 11.63 5.19
C PRO A 57 28.37 11.97 4.60
N VAL A 58 29.06 10.98 4.06
CA VAL A 58 30.47 11.07 3.67
C VAL A 58 30.68 11.75 2.31
N GLN A 59 29.72 11.70 1.37
CA GLN A 59 29.91 12.16 -0.03
C GLN A 59 28.64 12.74 -0.68
N ALA A 60 28.76 13.17 -1.95
CA ALA A 60 27.65 13.59 -2.80
C ALA A 60 26.88 12.36 -3.32
N ASP A 61 25.55 12.43 -3.30
CA ASP A 61 24.62 11.37 -3.72
C ASP A 61 24.58 10.08 -2.88
N THR A 62 24.60 10.19 -1.54
CA THR A 62 24.56 9.03 -0.63
C THR A 62 23.59 9.13 0.55
N TYR A 63 23.33 7.97 1.16
CA TYR A 63 22.65 7.80 2.44
C TYR A 63 23.66 7.97 3.59
N ALA A 64 23.28 8.67 4.66
CA ALA A 64 24.06 8.66 5.91
C ALA A 64 23.90 7.30 6.64
N PRO A 65 24.86 6.88 7.49
CA PRO A 65 24.79 5.65 8.28
C PRO A 65 23.46 5.40 9.00
N VAL A 66 22.84 6.46 9.53
CA VAL A 66 21.51 6.37 10.18
C VAL A 66 20.39 5.87 9.24
N HIS A 67 20.47 6.11 7.93
CA HIS A 67 19.49 5.59 6.97
C HIS A 67 19.56 4.07 6.82
N TYR A 68 20.73 3.47 7.05
CA TYR A 68 20.90 2.02 7.00
C TYR A 68 20.15 1.30 8.13
N LEU A 69 19.57 2.03 9.11
CA LEU A 69 18.60 1.47 10.05
C LEU A 69 17.35 0.96 9.35
N ALA A 70 16.88 1.66 8.31
CA ALA A 70 15.81 1.17 7.44
C ALA A 70 16.21 -0.17 6.79
N LEU A 71 17.52 -0.38 6.62
CA LEU A 71 18.18 -1.56 6.09
C LEU A 71 18.63 -2.61 7.10
N CYS A 72 18.26 -2.45 8.37
CA CYS A 72 18.70 -3.35 9.41
C CYS A 72 17.99 -4.72 9.34
N PHE A 73 18.77 -5.79 9.15
CA PHE A 73 18.29 -7.19 9.13
C PHE A 73 18.05 -7.77 10.53
N ASN A 74 18.64 -7.18 11.56
CA ASN A 74 18.50 -7.64 12.94
C ASN A 74 17.62 -6.65 13.71
N PHE A 75 16.31 -6.89 13.66
CA PHE A 75 15.30 -6.00 14.22
C PHE A 75 15.47 -5.75 15.73
N ASP A 76 15.88 -6.78 16.48
CA ASP A 76 16.14 -6.68 17.93
C ASP A 76 17.30 -5.74 18.26
N ALA A 77 18.22 -5.54 17.30
CA ALA A 77 19.36 -4.64 17.46
C ALA A 77 19.02 -3.18 17.16
N VAL A 78 17.91 -2.88 16.46
CA VAL A 78 17.65 -1.54 15.92
C VAL A 78 17.57 -0.51 17.03
N SER A 79 16.78 -0.76 18.09
CA SER A 79 16.64 0.18 19.20
C SER A 79 17.97 0.45 19.93
N SER A 80 18.82 -0.57 20.06
CA SER A 80 20.17 -0.42 20.65
C SER A 80 21.08 0.43 19.76
N ILE A 81 21.03 0.22 18.44
CA ILE A 81 21.83 0.99 17.48
C ILE A 81 21.36 2.45 17.40
N VAL A 82 20.05 2.70 17.40
CA VAL A 82 19.50 4.07 17.43
C VAL A 82 20.02 4.83 18.65
N LYS A 83 20.01 4.21 19.83
CA LYS A 83 20.57 4.80 21.06
C LYS A 83 22.05 5.12 20.92
N GLN A 84 22.85 4.19 20.41
CA GLN A 84 24.29 4.41 20.20
C GLN A 84 24.57 5.58 19.25
N LEU A 85 23.77 5.73 18.19
CA LEU A 85 23.90 6.86 17.26
C LEU A 85 23.54 8.19 17.93
N GLN A 86 22.45 8.23 18.72
CA GLN A 86 22.07 9.42 19.49
C GLN A 86 23.13 9.83 20.53
N GLU A 87 23.78 8.87 21.19
CA GLU A 87 24.87 9.14 22.13
C GLU A 87 26.11 9.78 21.48
N VAL A 88 26.24 9.71 20.15
CA VAL A 88 27.31 10.38 19.38
C VAL A 88 26.82 11.72 18.80
N GLY A 89 25.55 12.07 19.01
CA GLY A 89 24.94 13.29 18.51
C GLY A 89 24.50 13.21 17.04
N VAL A 90 24.25 12.00 16.52
CA VAL A 90 23.75 11.83 15.15
C VAL A 90 22.30 12.32 15.06
N GLU A 91 22.05 13.26 14.14
CA GLU A 91 20.71 13.74 13.84
C GLU A 91 19.89 12.64 13.13
N LEU A 92 18.67 12.40 13.60
CA LEU A 92 17.79 11.36 13.05
C LEU A 92 17.04 11.81 11.79
N ASP A 93 16.87 13.11 11.58
CA ASP A 93 16.07 13.69 10.51
C ASP A 93 16.90 14.14 9.30
N VAL A 94 18.15 13.64 9.20
CA VAL A 94 19.02 13.89 8.05
C VAL A 94 18.34 13.40 6.79
N ARG A 95 18.27 14.24 5.76
CA ARG A 95 17.80 13.85 4.44
C ARG A 95 18.91 13.18 3.63
N SER A 96 18.57 12.10 2.95
CA SER A 96 19.45 11.49 1.95
C SER A 96 19.85 12.51 0.89
N ARG A 97 21.02 12.31 0.28
CA ARG A 97 21.46 13.12 -0.85
C ARG A 97 21.12 12.37 -2.13
N THR A 98 20.18 12.93 -2.87
CA THR A 98 19.78 12.48 -4.21
C THR A 98 19.78 13.68 -5.15
N SER A 99 19.97 13.41 -6.44
CA SER A 99 19.93 14.41 -7.50
C SER A 99 18.57 15.12 -7.55
N ASP A 100 17.48 14.37 -7.41
CA ASP A 100 16.12 14.90 -7.25
C ASP A 100 15.82 15.20 -5.77
N PRO A 101 15.59 16.48 -5.39
CA PRO A 101 15.20 16.84 -4.02
C PRO A 101 13.92 16.19 -3.52
N SER A 102 13.00 15.81 -4.42
CA SER A 102 11.72 15.18 -4.07
C SER A 102 11.88 13.74 -3.57
N GLU A 103 12.98 13.08 -3.91
CA GLU A 103 13.32 11.72 -3.50
C GLU A 103 14.14 11.63 -2.20
N ARG A 104 14.49 12.79 -1.62
CA ARG A 104 15.30 12.85 -0.40
C ARG A 104 14.50 12.40 0.81
N ALA A 105 14.79 11.20 1.30
CA ALA A 105 14.10 10.59 2.43
C ALA A 105 14.89 10.81 3.73
N THR A 106 14.18 10.95 4.85
CA THR A 106 14.78 10.73 6.17
C THR A 106 14.82 9.23 6.49
N PRO A 107 15.62 8.79 7.49
CA PRO A 107 15.62 7.41 7.97
C PRO A 107 14.21 6.86 8.28
N LEU A 108 13.34 7.67 8.91
CA LEU A 108 11.96 7.28 9.21
C LEU A 108 11.14 7.03 7.94
N LEU A 109 11.18 7.98 6.99
CA LEU A 109 10.45 7.85 5.72
C LEU A 109 10.95 6.65 4.91
N LEU A 110 12.27 6.43 4.91
CA LEU A 110 12.87 5.29 4.24
C LEU A 110 12.44 3.98 4.89
N ALA A 111 12.44 3.89 6.22
CA ALA A 111 11.98 2.69 6.95
C ALA A 111 10.52 2.35 6.64
N CYS A 112 9.63 3.35 6.64
CA CYS A 112 8.22 3.17 6.23
C CYS A 112 8.11 2.71 4.77
N LYS A 113 8.80 3.36 3.83
CA LYS A 113 8.79 3.01 2.40
C LYS A 113 9.26 1.58 2.14
N MET A 114 10.29 1.16 2.87
CA MET A 114 10.88 -0.17 2.75
C MET A 114 10.10 -1.26 3.48
N GLY A 115 9.10 -0.88 4.31
CA GLY A 115 8.33 -1.82 5.11
C GLY A 115 9.08 -2.38 6.32
N ASN A 116 10.13 -1.70 6.79
CA ASN A 116 10.84 -2.04 8.02
C ASN A 116 10.19 -1.30 9.19
N PHE A 117 9.01 -1.80 9.61
CA PHE A 117 8.18 -1.13 10.61
C PHE A 117 8.80 -1.15 12.01
N THR A 118 9.60 -2.16 12.34
CA THR A 118 10.36 -2.18 13.59
C THR A 118 11.38 -1.06 13.64
N ALA A 119 12.13 -0.81 12.54
CA ALA A 119 13.04 0.32 12.48
C ALA A 119 12.31 1.68 12.50
N ALA A 120 11.18 1.79 11.79
CA ALA A 120 10.34 2.99 11.84
C ALA A 120 9.88 3.28 13.27
N ARG A 121 9.38 2.28 14.00
CA ARG A 121 8.98 2.42 15.41
C ARG A 121 10.13 2.83 16.31
N ALA A 122 11.30 2.21 16.19
CA ALA A 122 12.46 2.57 16.99
C ALA A 122 12.92 4.02 16.74
N LEU A 123 12.81 4.51 15.50
CA LEU A 123 13.08 5.91 15.16
C LEU A 123 12.04 6.86 15.75
N LEU A 124 10.75 6.49 15.75
CA LEU A 124 9.69 7.26 16.39
C LEU A 124 9.88 7.35 17.91
N GLU A 125 10.18 6.22 18.56
CA GLU A 125 10.48 6.15 20.00
C GLU A 125 11.70 7.01 20.38
N ALA A 126 12.63 7.20 19.43
CA ALA A 126 13.80 8.05 19.57
C ALA A 126 13.55 9.53 19.21
N GLY A 127 12.33 9.89 18.81
CA GLY A 127 11.92 11.27 18.54
C GLY A 127 12.10 11.75 17.09
N ALA A 128 12.17 10.85 16.11
CA ALA A 128 12.21 11.24 14.69
C ALA A 128 10.96 12.05 14.28
N ASN A 129 11.16 13.04 13.41
CA ASN A 129 10.12 14.00 13.03
C ASN A 129 9.13 13.40 12.01
N THR A 130 7.86 13.29 12.42
CA THR A 130 6.77 12.73 11.61
C THR A 130 6.22 13.68 10.56
N ALA A 131 6.49 14.99 10.66
CA ALA A 131 5.95 16.01 9.76
C ALA A 131 6.68 16.07 8.40
N LEU A 132 7.85 15.44 8.29
CA LEU A 132 8.63 15.41 7.06
C LEU A 132 7.99 14.49 6.02
N LYS A 133 8.10 14.86 4.74
CA LYS A 133 7.50 14.13 3.61
C LYS A 133 8.55 13.68 2.60
N LEU A 134 8.22 12.60 1.88
CA LEU A 134 8.93 12.11 0.70
C LEU A 134 8.04 12.36 -0.52
N GLY A 135 8.44 13.27 -1.41
CA GLY A 135 7.53 13.85 -2.39
C GLY A 135 6.31 14.45 -1.70
N THR A 136 5.12 13.94 -2.02
CA THR A 136 3.86 14.35 -1.38
C THR A 136 3.48 13.50 -0.16
N ARG A 137 4.16 12.36 0.07
CA ARG A 137 3.74 11.37 1.06
C ARG A 137 4.36 11.56 2.42
N ASN A 138 3.54 11.41 3.46
CA ASN A 138 4.01 11.32 4.84
C ASN A 138 4.40 9.88 5.23
N CYS A 139 4.91 9.69 6.44
CA CYS A 139 5.34 8.38 6.94
C CYS A 139 4.19 7.35 7.04
N LEU A 140 2.96 7.80 7.34
CA LEU A 140 1.76 6.96 7.40
C LEU A 140 1.39 6.40 6.02
N GLU A 141 1.30 7.27 5.02
CA GLU A 141 1.00 6.89 3.64
C GLU A 141 2.08 5.97 3.05
N LEU A 142 3.35 6.20 3.39
CA LEU A 142 4.45 5.30 2.98
C LEU A 142 4.31 3.92 3.62
N ALA A 143 3.95 3.84 4.91
CA ALA A 143 3.74 2.57 5.60
C ALA A 143 2.56 1.77 5.00
N LEU A 144 1.45 2.45 4.67
CA LEU A 144 0.28 1.84 4.04
C LEU A 144 0.55 1.39 2.59
N ALA A 145 1.42 2.11 1.88
CA ALA A 145 1.83 1.77 0.53
C ALA A 145 2.98 0.75 0.45
N ALA A 146 3.62 0.43 1.58
CA ALA A 146 4.74 -0.47 1.63
C ALA A 146 4.35 -1.83 1.06
N ARG A 147 5.22 -2.38 0.22
CA ARG A 147 5.06 -3.74 -0.31
C ARG A 147 6.13 -4.61 0.26
N ARG A 148 5.77 -5.86 0.56
CA ARG A 148 6.74 -6.88 0.94
C ARG A 148 7.66 -7.12 -0.26
N THR A 149 8.93 -6.79 -0.11
CA THR A 149 9.96 -7.03 -1.13
C THR A 149 10.70 -8.34 -0.83
N GLY A 150 11.44 -8.87 -1.80
CA GLY A 150 12.32 -10.05 -1.61
C GLY A 150 13.32 -9.88 -0.46
N TRP A 151 13.57 -8.64 -0.05
CA TRP A 151 14.46 -8.27 1.03
C TRP A 151 13.81 -8.36 2.43
N THR A 152 12.47 -8.26 2.51
CA THR A 152 11.65 -8.61 3.70
C THR A 152 11.21 -10.09 3.74
N TYR A 153 11.63 -10.90 2.76
CA TYR A 153 11.10 -12.26 2.53
C TYR A 153 11.71 -13.32 3.45
N TRP A 154 12.91 -13.08 3.97
CA TRP A 154 13.72 -14.09 4.66
C TRP A 154 13.34 -14.34 6.11
N ARG A 155 12.64 -13.40 6.77
CA ARG A 155 12.13 -13.57 8.13
C ARG A 155 10.98 -12.62 8.42
N GLN A 156 9.77 -13.14 8.25
CA GLN A 156 8.53 -12.90 9.01
C GLN A 156 7.39 -13.59 8.23
N THR A 157 6.45 -14.21 8.93
CA THR A 157 5.20 -14.62 8.27
C THR A 157 4.47 -13.36 7.80
N GLU A 158 3.69 -13.46 6.73
CA GLU A 158 2.86 -12.34 6.26
C GLU A 158 1.99 -11.77 7.40
N HIS A 159 1.54 -12.63 8.30
CA HIS A 159 0.80 -12.26 9.50
C HIS A 159 1.61 -11.34 10.43
N GLN A 160 2.86 -11.70 10.77
CA GLN A 160 3.71 -10.88 11.63
C GLN A 160 4.00 -9.51 11.02
N TRP A 161 4.32 -9.48 9.72
CA TRP A 161 4.61 -8.23 9.02
C TRP A 161 3.38 -7.30 8.98
N ALA A 162 2.19 -7.87 8.75
CA ALA A 162 0.92 -7.13 8.83
C ALA A 162 0.65 -6.60 10.26
N GLN A 163 0.93 -7.40 11.29
CA GLN A 163 0.81 -6.94 12.68
C GLN A 163 1.77 -5.79 12.99
N GLU A 164 3.03 -5.87 12.55
CA GLU A 164 3.99 -4.77 12.74
C GLU A 164 3.51 -3.49 12.03
N ARG A 165 2.98 -3.59 10.81
CA ARG A 165 2.37 -2.44 10.12
C ARG A 165 1.22 -1.84 10.91
N LEU A 166 0.29 -2.68 11.38
CA LEU A 166 -0.85 -2.24 12.17
C LEU A 166 -0.40 -1.51 13.45
N THR A 167 0.60 -2.06 14.17
CA THR A 167 1.14 -1.40 15.36
C THR A 167 1.78 -0.05 15.04
N LEU A 168 2.47 0.08 13.90
CA LEU A 168 3.04 1.34 13.45
C LEU A 168 1.93 2.35 13.09
N VAL A 169 0.89 1.93 12.36
CA VAL A 169 -0.25 2.78 12.00
C VAL A 169 -0.96 3.31 13.24
N ASP A 170 -1.24 2.46 14.23
CA ASP A 170 -1.83 2.87 15.51
C ASP A 170 -0.90 3.82 16.29
N THR A 171 0.42 3.58 16.27
CA THR A 171 1.39 4.50 16.88
C THR A 171 1.36 5.88 16.21
N LEU A 172 1.36 5.93 14.88
CA LEU A 172 1.31 7.19 14.12
C LEU A 172 0.00 7.94 14.35
N ALA A 173 -1.13 7.24 14.42
CA ALA A 173 -2.43 7.81 14.76
C ALA A 173 -2.41 8.45 16.16
N LYS A 174 -1.86 7.76 17.17
CA LYS A 174 -1.68 8.28 18.54
C LYS A 174 -0.75 9.48 18.61
N MET A 175 0.24 9.55 17.74
CA MET A 175 1.15 10.70 17.62
C MET A 175 0.51 11.89 16.89
N GLY A 176 -0.74 11.78 16.42
CA GLY A 176 -1.44 12.85 15.71
C GLY A 176 -0.88 13.13 14.32
N VAL A 177 -0.23 12.15 13.68
CA VAL A 177 0.16 12.28 12.28
C VAL A 177 -1.11 12.42 11.46
N PRO A 178 -1.24 13.43 10.58
CA PRO A 178 -2.48 13.64 9.84
C PRO A 178 -2.75 12.48 8.89
N GLY A 179 -3.99 12.01 8.94
CA GLY A 179 -4.58 11.16 7.91
C GLY A 179 -4.82 11.98 6.65
N SER A 180 -5.26 11.29 5.60
CA SER A 180 -5.57 11.92 4.33
C SER A 180 -6.47 10.99 3.52
N GLU A 181 -7.11 11.54 2.50
CA GLU A 181 -7.79 10.77 1.45
C GLU A 181 -6.83 9.74 0.85
N ALA A 182 -5.53 10.07 0.76
CA ALA A 182 -4.51 9.17 0.24
C ALA A 182 -4.27 7.99 1.18
N ALA A 183 -4.24 8.22 2.50
CA ALA A 183 -4.07 7.15 3.49
C ALA A 183 -5.21 6.14 3.41
N VAL A 184 -6.47 6.61 3.40
CA VAL A 184 -7.65 5.72 3.32
C VAL A 184 -7.69 4.99 1.98
N SER A 185 -7.45 5.71 0.87
CA SER A 185 -7.41 5.10 -0.47
C SER A 185 -6.32 4.04 -0.59
N LEU A 186 -5.14 4.25 0.01
CA LEU A 186 -4.05 3.27 0.03
C LEU A 186 -4.37 2.05 0.88
N ALA A 187 -4.92 2.24 2.09
CA ALA A 187 -5.34 1.15 2.97
C ALA A 187 -6.40 0.27 2.29
N ALA A 188 -7.41 0.92 1.71
CA ALA A 188 -8.48 0.25 1.00
C ALA A 188 -7.98 -0.50 -0.25
N ALA A 189 -7.15 0.15 -1.09
CA ALA A 189 -6.59 -0.45 -2.31
C ALA A 189 -5.71 -1.68 -2.06
N ASN A 190 -5.05 -1.73 -0.89
CA ASN A 190 -4.16 -2.81 -0.51
C ASN A 190 -4.86 -3.88 0.36
N GLY A 191 -6.16 -3.76 0.62
CA GLY A 191 -6.94 -4.73 1.39
C GLY A 191 -6.61 -4.73 2.88
N LEU A 192 -6.17 -3.60 3.42
CA LEU A 192 -5.70 -3.47 4.80
C LEU A 192 -6.87 -3.22 5.75
N ALA A 193 -7.60 -4.27 6.13
CA ALA A 193 -8.84 -4.14 6.89
C ALA A 193 -8.66 -3.54 8.28
N ALA A 194 -7.71 -4.05 9.04
CA ALA A 194 -7.43 -3.56 10.39
C ALA A 194 -6.92 -2.11 10.36
N GLU A 195 -6.05 -1.77 9.42
CA GLU A 195 -5.52 -0.42 9.26
C GLU A 195 -6.59 0.55 8.77
N SER A 196 -7.46 0.14 7.84
CA SER A 196 -8.63 0.93 7.40
C SER A 196 -9.52 1.27 8.59
N LYS A 197 -9.80 0.29 9.46
CA LYS A 197 -10.56 0.52 10.67
C LYS A 197 -9.90 1.54 11.60
N VAL A 198 -8.59 1.43 11.84
CA VAL A 198 -7.85 2.43 12.63
C VAL A 198 -7.98 3.83 12.02
N LEU A 199 -7.86 3.96 10.70
CA LEU A 199 -8.00 5.26 10.04
C LEU A 199 -9.41 5.84 10.13
N LEU A 200 -10.45 5.02 10.10
CA LEU A 200 -11.86 5.45 10.16
C LEU A 200 -12.34 5.72 11.59
N ASP A 201 -11.83 4.98 12.59
CA ASP A 201 -12.26 5.10 14.00
C ASP A 201 -11.65 6.32 14.71
N TYR A 202 -10.48 6.79 14.28
CA TYR A 202 -9.82 7.93 14.90
C TYR A 202 -10.44 9.26 14.45
N GLN A 203 -11.30 9.84 15.31
CA GLN A 203 -11.96 11.13 15.09
C GLN A 203 -11.00 12.30 14.83
N SER A 204 -9.72 12.16 15.17
CA SER A 204 -8.68 13.17 14.92
C SER A 204 -8.30 13.31 13.45
N PHE A 205 -8.69 12.36 12.60
CA PHE A 205 -8.41 12.43 11.19
C PHE A 205 -9.46 13.26 10.45
N ASP A 206 -9.04 14.43 9.95
CA ASP A 206 -9.86 15.31 9.13
C ASP A 206 -9.63 14.98 7.64
N PHE A 207 -10.35 13.99 7.13
CA PHE A 207 -10.39 13.67 5.69
C PHE A 207 -11.83 13.44 5.24
N ASP A 208 -12.08 13.63 3.95
CA ASP A 208 -13.37 13.29 3.34
C ASP A 208 -13.26 11.97 2.58
N VAL A 209 -13.91 10.92 3.08
CA VAL A 209 -13.89 9.57 2.48
C VAL A 209 -14.37 9.56 1.02
N ASN A 210 -15.12 10.58 0.60
CA ASN A 210 -15.66 10.73 -0.75
C ASN A 210 -14.73 11.47 -1.71
N LYS A 211 -13.68 12.14 -1.22
CA LYS A 211 -12.76 12.89 -2.07
C LYS A 211 -11.65 12.00 -2.62
N SER A 212 -11.22 12.36 -3.83
CA SER A 212 -10.03 11.79 -4.44
C SER A 212 -8.76 12.34 -3.77
N PRO A 213 -7.73 11.51 -3.59
CA PRO A 213 -6.49 11.93 -2.93
C PRO A 213 -5.61 12.88 -3.75
N ALA A 214 -5.84 12.93 -5.06
CA ALA A 214 -5.18 13.84 -6.00
C ALA A 214 -6.06 13.98 -7.23
N GLU A 215 -5.78 15.00 -8.05
CA GLU A 215 -6.42 15.14 -9.36
C GLU A 215 -6.18 13.88 -10.21
N GLY A 216 -7.24 13.35 -10.82
CA GLY A 216 -7.18 12.12 -11.60
C GLY A 216 -7.05 10.82 -10.79
N ALA A 217 -7.06 10.87 -9.45
CA ALA A 217 -7.14 9.68 -8.62
C ALA A 217 -8.60 9.29 -8.32
N LEU A 218 -8.83 8.01 -8.00
CA LEU A 218 -10.13 7.51 -7.55
C LEU A 218 -10.33 7.78 -6.05
N PRO A 219 -11.56 8.10 -5.60
CA PRO A 219 -11.94 8.02 -4.20
C PRO A 219 -11.76 6.59 -3.64
N ALA A 220 -11.76 6.46 -2.32
CA ALA A 220 -11.42 5.20 -1.64
C ALA A 220 -12.32 4.01 -2.05
N LEU A 221 -13.64 4.20 -2.15
CA LEU A 221 -14.59 3.12 -2.46
C LEU A 221 -14.45 2.63 -3.92
N PRO A 222 -14.49 3.49 -4.96
CA PRO A 222 -14.21 3.06 -6.34
C PRO A 222 -12.82 2.43 -6.51
N GLN A 223 -11.82 2.95 -5.78
CA GLN A 223 -10.47 2.39 -5.79
C GLN A 223 -10.43 0.97 -5.22
N ALA A 224 -11.10 0.71 -4.09
CA ALA A 224 -11.19 -0.61 -3.46
C ALA A 224 -11.84 -1.63 -4.41
N ALA A 225 -12.98 -1.26 -4.99
CA ALA A 225 -13.68 -2.09 -5.98
C ALA A 225 -12.83 -2.40 -7.21
N ARG A 226 -12.10 -1.40 -7.74
CA ARG A 226 -11.17 -1.58 -8.87
C ARG A 226 -10.03 -2.56 -8.55
N LYS A 227 -9.63 -2.68 -7.29
CA LYS A 227 -8.57 -3.60 -6.84
C LYS A 227 -9.06 -4.99 -6.47
N GLY A 228 -10.38 -5.20 -6.40
CA GLY A 228 -10.97 -6.49 -6.04
C GLY A 228 -10.62 -6.93 -4.63
N VAL A 229 -10.56 -5.98 -3.69
CA VAL A 229 -10.28 -6.29 -2.28
C VAL A 229 -11.48 -6.95 -1.61
N ALA A 230 -11.27 -7.52 -0.42
CA ALA A 230 -12.33 -8.20 0.32
C ALA A 230 -13.54 -7.26 0.56
N PRO A 231 -14.79 -7.79 0.49
CA PRO A 231 -16.01 -7.00 0.72
C PRO A 231 -16.04 -6.27 2.07
N GLU A 232 -15.35 -6.79 3.09
CA GLU A 232 -15.22 -6.16 4.40
C GLU A 232 -14.64 -4.73 4.32
N ILE A 233 -13.72 -4.46 3.40
CA ILE A 233 -13.18 -3.11 3.17
C ILE A 233 -14.28 -2.19 2.63
N LEU A 234 -15.11 -2.68 1.72
CA LEU A 234 -16.18 -1.89 1.13
C LEU A 234 -17.23 -1.56 2.19
N THR A 235 -17.62 -2.53 3.03
CA THR A 235 -18.56 -2.27 4.13
C THR A 235 -18.02 -1.23 5.09
N MET A 236 -16.74 -1.30 5.48
CA MET A 236 -16.14 -0.29 6.35
C MET A 236 -16.17 1.12 5.75
N LEU A 237 -15.87 1.26 4.45
CA LEU A 237 -15.94 2.55 3.78
C LEU A 237 -17.38 3.09 3.69
N LEU A 238 -18.34 2.21 3.39
CA LEU A 238 -19.77 2.56 3.30
C LEU A 238 -20.32 2.98 4.67
N ASP A 239 -19.98 2.24 5.74
CA ASP A 239 -20.35 2.57 7.11
C ASP A 239 -19.75 3.91 7.57
N ALA A 240 -18.57 4.28 7.04
CA ALA A 240 -17.96 5.59 7.23
C ALA A 240 -18.57 6.71 6.36
N GLY A 241 -19.64 6.43 5.61
CA GLY A 241 -20.35 7.44 4.80
C GLY A 241 -19.79 7.61 3.39
N ALA A 242 -19.06 6.62 2.85
CA ALA A 242 -18.70 6.64 1.45
C ALA A 242 -19.96 6.57 0.57
N ASN A 243 -20.05 7.47 -0.39
CA ASN A 243 -21.09 7.51 -1.40
C ASN A 243 -20.89 6.35 -2.37
N VAL A 244 -21.80 5.38 -2.30
CA VAL A 244 -21.81 4.19 -3.17
C VAL A 244 -21.80 4.51 -4.67
N ASN A 245 -22.33 5.68 -5.04
CA ASN A 245 -22.43 6.16 -6.42
C ASN A 245 -21.38 7.24 -6.76
N ALA A 246 -20.35 7.43 -5.92
CA ALA A 246 -19.24 8.32 -6.26
C ALA A 246 -18.56 7.86 -7.55
N THR A 247 -18.32 8.82 -8.45
CA THR A 247 -17.69 8.56 -9.75
C THR A 247 -16.22 8.94 -9.73
N GLY A 248 -15.43 8.17 -10.48
CA GLY A 248 -14.03 8.45 -10.75
C GLY A 248 -13.82 9.50 -11.86
N PRO A 249 -12.55 9.79 -12.18
CA PRO A 249 -12.17 10.66 -13.31
C PRO A 249 -12.58 10.15 -14.69
N ASP A 250 -12.97 8.89 -14.81
CA ASP A 250 -13.51 8.25 -16.01
C ASP A 250 -15.05 8.17 -15.99
N GLY A 251 -15.69 8.73 -14.97
CA GLY A 251 -17.13 8.64 -14.76
C GLY A 251 -17.59 7.32 -14.15
N LYS A 252 -16.69 6.37 -13.86
CA LYS A 252 -17.06 5.04 -13.37
C LYS A 252 -17.37 5.05 -11.89
N THR A 253 -18.42 4.33 -11.49
CA THR A 253 -18.75 4.05 -10.09
C THR A 253 -17.96 2.84 -9.57
N ALA A 254 -18.02 2.61 -8.25
CA ALA A 254 -17.47 1.41 -7.64
C ALA A 254 -18.04 0.13 -8.27
N LEU A 255 -19.34 0.10 -8.60
CA LEU A 255 -19.98 -1.05 -9.23
C LEU A 255 -19.41 -1.33 -10.63
N ILE A 256 -19.23 -0.29 -11.46
CA ILE A 256 -18.64 -0.45 -12.79
C ILE A 256 -17.21 -0.99 -12.66
N HIS A 257 -16.40 -0.46 -11.74
CA HIS A 257 -15.05 -0.95 -11.52
C HIS A 257 -15.00 -2.40 -11.02
N ALA A 258 -15.89 -2.80 -10.11
CA ALA A 258 -15.99 -4.18 -9.64
C ALA A 258 -16.28 -5.13 -10.82
N VAL A 259 -17.32 -4.85 -11.59
CA VAL A 259 -17.71 -5.68 -12.75
C VAL A 259 -16.60 -5.75 -13.80
N GLN A 260 -15.97 -4.62 -14.12
CA GLN A 260 -14.95 -4.53 -15.16
C GLN A 260 -13.61 -5.18 -14.77
N ASN A 261 -13.18 -5.09 -13.51
CA ASN A 261 -11.83 -5.50 -13.12
C ASN A 261 -11.83 -6.82 -12.36
N HIS A 262 -12.71 -6.98 -11.38
CA HIS A 262 -12.78 -8.12 -10.46
C HIS A 262 -14.24 -8.46 -10.15
N PRO A 263 -14.93 -9.21 -11.03
CA PRO A 263 -16.36 -9.50 -10.90
C PRO A 263 -16.61 -10.57 -9.83
N ASP A 264 -16.26 -10.24 -8.60
CA ASP A 264 -16.53 -11.04 -7.42
C ASP A 264 -17.98 -10.83 -6.97
N LEU A 265 -18.71 -11.94 -6.83
CA LEU A 265 -20.11 -11.94 -6.46
C LEU A 265 -20.33 -11.22 -5.13
N ALA A 266 -19.49 -11.49 -4.13
CA ALA A 266 -19.65 -10.90 -2.79
C ALA A 266 -19.43 -9.37 -2.81
N THR A 267 -18.48 -8.89 -3.61
CA THR A 267 -18.22 -7.47 -3.82
C THR A 267 -19.41 -6.78 -4.50
N ILE A 268 -19.95 -7.38 -5.57
CA ILE A 268 -21.09 -6.83 -6.32
C ILE A 268 -22.34 -6.80 -5.42
N THR A 269 -22.66 -7.89 -4.72
CA THR A 269 -23.82 -7.94 -3.83
C THR A 269 -23.71 -6.94 -2.69
N THR A 270 -22.51 -6.73 -2.14
CA THR A 270 -22.27 -5.71 -1.10
C THR A 270 -22.58 -4.30 -1.60
N LEU A 271 -22.12 -3.93 -2.79
CA LEU A 271 -22.40 -2.61 -3.38
C LEU A 271 -23.88 -2.43 -3.69
N VAL A 272 -24.54 -3.44 -4.25
CA VAL A 272 -25.98 -3.40 -4.55
C VAL A 272 -26.82 -3.30 -3.28
N ALA A 273 -26.50 -4.10 -2.25
CA ALA A 273 -27.17 -4.03 -0.95
C ALA A 273 -26.99 -2.65 -0.28
N ALA A 274 -25.88 -1.95 -0.57
CA ALA A 274 -25.63 -0.59 -0.14
C ALA A 274 -26.30 0.49 -1.00
N GLY A 275 -27.10 0.12 -2.00
CA GLY A 275 -27.86 1.05 -2.84
C GLY A 275 -27.10 1.59 -4.06
N ALA A 276 -26.14 0.84 -4.60
CA ALA A 276 -25.48 1.19 -5.86
C ALA A 276 -26.50 1.32 -7.00
N ASP A 277 -26.49 2.47 -7.68
CA ASP A 277 -27.30 2.69 -8.87
C ASP A 277 -26.67 1.99 -10.07
N LEU A 278 -27.43 1.04 -10.62
CA LEU A 278 -27.04 0.19 -11.74
C LEU A 278 -27.01 0.94 -13.08
N ASN A 279 -27.65 2.10 -13.14
CA ASN A 279 -27.86 2.87 -14.37
C ASN A 279 -26.89 4.03 -14.54
N VAL A 280 -25.99 4.28 -13.57
CA VAL A 280 -24.93 5.28 -13.76
C VAL A 280 -24.09 4.86 -14.96
N ALA A 281 -23.96 5.77 -15.91
CA ALA A 281 -23.11 5.61 -17.08
C ALA A 281 -21.81 6.37 -16.86
N ASP A 282 -20.72 5.76 -17.32
CA ASP A 282 -19.42 6.43 -17.38
C ASP A 282 -19.36 7.43 -18.54
N PHE A 283 -18.20 8.06 -18.76
CA PHE A 283 -18.04 9.04 -19.84
C PHE A 283 -18.07 8.44 -21.25
N GLU A 284 -18.11 7.11 -21.38
CA GLU A 284 -18.32 6.39 -22.64
C GLU A 284 -19.79 5.92 -22.80
N ASP A 285 -20.69 6.45 -21.97
CA ASP A 285 -22.09 6.04 -21.86
C ASP A 285 -22.26 4.54 -21.52
N GLN A 286 -21.25 3.93 -20.88
CA GLN A 286 -21.28 2.52 -20.47
C GLN A 286 -21.71 2.38 -19.02
N THR A 287 -22.72 1.55 -18.79
CA THR A 287 -23.17 1.15 -17.44
C THR A 287 -22.51 -0.16 -17.01
N ALA A 288 -22.70 -0.56 -15.75
CA ALA A 288 -22.17 -1.83 -15.23
C ALA A 288 -22.58 -3.04 -16.08
N LEU A 289 -23.82 -3.08 -16.61
CA LEU A 289 -24.28 -4.17 -17.47
C LEU A 289 -23.51 -4.24 -18.79
N HIS A 290 -23.21 -3.10 -19.42
CA HIS A 290 -22.47 -3.08 -20.68
C HIS A 290 -21.11 -3.78 -20.51
N TYR A 291 -20.42 -3.55 -19.38
CA TYR A 291 -19.15 -4.20 -19.08
C TYR A 291 -19.25 -5.72 -18.81
N THR A 292 -20.42 -6.27 -18.49
CA THR A 292 -20.58 -7.73 -18.37
C THR A 292 -20.56 -8.46 -19.70
N LEU A 293 -21.02 -7.81 -20.77
CA LEU A 293 -21.14 -8.42 -22.11
C LEU A 293 -19.79 -8.63 -22.78
N PHE A 294 -18.77 -7.87 -22.37
CA PHE A 294 -17.41 -8.03 -22.86
C PHE A 294 -16.63 -9.16 -22.16
N ARG A 295 -17.27 -9.94 -21.28
CA ARG A 295 -16.63 -11.02 -20.52
C ARG A 295 -17.01 -12.41 -21.05
N PRO A 296 -16.06 -13.37 -21.07
CA PRO A 296 -16.36 -14.74 -21.47
C PRO A 296 -17.35 -15.45 -20.53
N ASP A 297 -17.32 -15.10 -19.24
CA ASP A 297 -18.23 -15.63 -18.20
C ASP A 297 -18.96 -14.46 -17.53
N PRO A 298 -20.23 -14.17 -17.88
CA PRO A 298 -21.04 -13.24 -17.12
C PRO A 298 -21.24 -13.83 -15.72
N CYS A 299 -20.91 -13.09 -14.66
CA CYS A 299 -21.16 -13.59 -13.32
C CYS A 299 -22.65 -13.96 -13.18
N GLY A 300 -22.95 -15.15 -12.66
CA GLY A 300 -24.34 -15.61 -12.48
C GLY A 300 -25.21 -14.60 -11.72
N CYS A 301 -24.60 -13.78 -10.86
CA CYS A 301 -25.22 -12.63 -10.20
C CYS A 301 -25.90 -11.66 -11.16
N VAL A 302 -25.17 -11.16 -12.16
CA VAL A 302 -25.71 -10.11 -13.01
C VAL A 302 -26.81 -10.67 -13.92
N GLN A 303 -26.72 -11.95 -14.30
CA GLN A 303 -27.78 -12.64 -15.03
C GLN A 303 -29.04 -12.88 -14.17
N GLU A 304 -28.88 -13.37 -12.94
CA GLU A 304 -29.99 -13.62 -12.01
C GLU A 304 -30.65 -12.30 -11.55
N TYR A 305 -29.86 -11.24 -11.39
CA TYR A 305 -30.36 -9.89 -11.05
C TYR A 305 -31.10 -9.22 -12.22
N VAL A 306 -30.57 -9.32 -13.45
CA VAL A 306 -31.26 -8.86 -14.68
C VAL A 306 -32.61 -9.57 -14.89
N HIS A 307 -32.77 -10.79 -14.36
CA HIS A 307 -34.02 -11.54 -14.44
C HIS A 307 -35.02 -11.24 -13.31
N THR A 308 -34.59 -10.63 -12.19
CA THR A 308 -35.44 -10.46 -10.99
C THR A 308 -36.01 -9.05 -10.82
N GLU A 309 -35.46 -8.01 -11.47
CA GLU A 309 -36.01 -6.65 -11.45
C GLU A 309 -36.58 -6.20 -12.81
N PRO A 310 -37.89 -6.39 -13.09
CA PRO A 310 -38.51 -5.99 -14.36
C PRO A 310 -38.67 -4.47 -14.56
N GLN A 311 -38.20 -3.62 -13.63
CA GLN A 311 -38.26 -2.16 -13.74
C GLN A 311 -36.97 -1.51 -14.24
N THR A 312 -35.90 -2.28 -14.44
CA THR A 312 -34.63 -1.77 -14.98
C THR A 312 -34.77 -1.58 -16.50
N GLN A 313 -35.44 -0.49 -16.91
CA GLN A 313 -35.17 0.14 -18.21
C GLN A 313 -33.76 0.73 -18.16
N MET A 314 -32.74 -0.14 -18.13
CA MET A 314 -31.35 0.27 -18.33
C MET A 314 -31.31 0.97 -19.69
N ILE A 315 -30.92 2.24 -19.70
CA ILE A 315 -30.88 3.03 -20.93
C ILE A 315 -30.00 2.25 -21.92
N ARG A 316 -30.63 1.78 -23.01
CA ARG A 316 -29.91 1.31 -24.19
C ARG A 316 -29.12 2.51 -24.68
N SER A 317 -27.79 2.51 -24.47
CA SER A 317 -26.92 3.48 -25.12
C SER A 317 -27.20 3.42 -26.62
N GLU A 318 -27.74 4.49 -27.20
CA GLU A 318 -28.20 4.52 -28.59
C GLU A 318 -27.07 4.20 -29.59
N ARG A 319 -25.80 4.27 -29.16
CA ARG A 319 -24.61 3.86 -29.93
C ARG A 319 -24.46 2.35 -30.12
N PHE A 320 -25.01 1.51 -29.24
CA PHE A 320 -24.97 0.05 -29.35
C PHE A 320 -26.27 -0.57 -29.92
N SER A 321 -27.23 0.26 -30.32
CA SER A 321 -28.48 -0.17 -30.99
C SER A 321 -28.24 -1.00 -32.27
N SER A 322 -27.05 -0.89 -32.88
CA SER A 322 -26.68 -1.65 -34.08
C SER A 322 -26.10 -3.04 -33.77
N GLY A 323 -25.81 -3.37 -32.51
CA GLY A 323 -25.36 -4.69 -32.06
C GLY A 323 -26.34 -5.41 -31.13
N LEU A 324 -27.44 -4.76 -30.72
CA LEU A 324 -28.42 -5.29 -29.77
C LEU A 324 -29.41 -6.26 -30.43
N VAL A 325 -28.90 -7.31 -31.09
CA VAL A 325 -29.68 -8.53 -31.24
C VAL A 325 -29.51 -9.29 -29.93
N VAL A 326 -30.43 -9.05 -28.98
CA VAL A 326 -30.78 -10.11 -28.03
C VAL A 326 -31.35 -11.22 -28.89
N THR A 327 -30.51 -12.13 -29.38
CA THR A 327 -31.01 -13.37 -29.94
C THR A 327 -31.73 -14.04 -28.78
N ARG A 328 -33.05 -14.18 -28.94
CA ARG A 328 -33.79 -15.26 -28.29
C ARG A 328 -32.98 -16.54 -28.51
N ALA A 329 -32.27 -16.99 -27.49
CA ALA A 329 -31.66 -18.31 -27.45
C ALA A 329 -32.12 -18.99 -26.16
N TYR A 330 -33.43 -19.16 -26.05
CA TYR A 330 -34.05 -20.27 -25.34
C TYR A 330 -35.34 -20.59 -26.09
N ASP A 331 -35.20 -21.36 -27.17
CA ASP A 331 -36.32 -22.16 -27.65
C ASP A 331 -36.68 -23.13 -26.51
N PRO A 332 -37.94 -23.16 -26.04
CA PRO A 332 -38.36 -24.19 -25.12
C PRO A 332 -38.33 -25.51 -25.91
N VAL A 333 -37.40 -26.40 -25.56
CA VAL A 333 -37.44 -27.79 -26.03
C VAL A 333 -38.83 -28.34 -25.68
N PRO A 334 -39.63 -28.81 -26.64
CA PRO A 334 -40.90 -29.44 -26.33
C PRO A 334 -40.63 -30.66 -25.45
N ARG A 335 -41.23 -30.67 -24.25
CA ARG A 335 -41.42 -31.90 -23.48
C ARG A 335 -42.31 -32.83 -24.31
N ASP A 336 -41.71 -33.64 -25.17
CA ASP A 336 -42.28 -34.87 -25.71
C ASP A 336 -41.24 -35.58 -26.57
N LYS A 337 -40.51 -36.51 -25.93
CA LYS A 337 -39.96 -37.77 -26.47
C LYS A 337 -38.90 -38.32 -25.50
N TYR A 338 -39.37 -38.83 -24.38
CA TYR A 338 -38.71 -39.95 -23.71
C TYR A 338 -39.71 -41.12 -23.74
N THR A 339 -39.68 -41.88 -24.84
CA THR A 339 -40.22 -43.24 -24.83
C THR A 339 -39.21 -44.15 -24.13
N PRO A 340 -39.65 -45.00 -23.18
CA PRO A 340 -38.79 -45.84 -22.36
C PRO A 340 -38.48 -47.16 -23.07
N GLN A 341 -37.26 -47.69 -22.92
CA GLN A 341 -36.93 -49.10 -23.18
C GLN A 341 -35.69 -49.52 -22.37
N PRO A 342 -35.48 -50.82 -22.09
CA PRO A 342 -36.25 -51.60 -21.13
C PRO A 342 -35.34 -52.15 -20.01
N THR A 343 -35.95 -52.53 -18.89
CA THR A 343 -35.33 -53.45 -17.92
C THR A 343 -34.97 -54.77 -18.58
N LEU A 344 -33.75 -55.27 -18.33
CA LEU A 344 -33.42 -56.68 -18.50
C LEU A 344 -32.95 -57.24 -17.16
N ALA A 345 -33.69 -58.27 -16.78
CA ALA A 345 -33.64 -59.24 -15.68
C ALA A 345 -32.31 -59.45 -14.94
#